data_AF-A0A364K665-F1
#
_entry.id   AF-A0A364K665-F1
#
_cell.length_a   1.000
_cell.length_b   1.000
_cell.length_c   1.000
_cell.angle_alpha   90.00
_cell.angle_beta   90.00
_cell.angle_gamma   90.00
#
_symmetry.space_group_name_H-M   'P 1'
#
loop_
_entity.id
_entity.type
_entity.pdbx_description
1 polymer ?
#
loop_
_entity_poly.entity_id
_entity_poly.type
_entity_poly.pdbx_seq_one_letter_code
_entity_poly.pdbx_strand_id
1 'polypeptide(L)' 'MKKKQFILQKYLDQLNWNQSVLSRESGVPTTVISRYLKGSRTYTIEYLIAIKEALQQNGITLHSIEDLFEKDRD' A
#
# COMPACT_ATOMS: atom_id res chain seq x y z
N MET A 1 2.04 -20.76 -7.93
CA MET A 1 2.53 -19.53 -7.28
C MET A 1 1.34 -18.82 -6.68
N LYS A 2 1.20 -18.82 -5.35
CA LYS A 2 0.14 -18.08 -4.67
C LYS A 2 0.39 -16.58 -4.93
N LYS A 3 -0.65 -15.84 -5.31
CA LYS A 3 -0.52 -14.39 -5.58
C LYS A 3 -0.31 -13.71 -4.22
N LYS A 4 0.83 -13.07 -4.00
CA LYS A 4 1.00 -12.15 -2.86
C LYS A 4 -0.09 -11.08 -2.96
N GLN A 5 -1.06 -11.07 -2.05
CA GLN A 5 -2.04 -9.99 -2.03
C GLN A 5 -1.42 -8.75 -1.40
N PHE A 6 -1.74 -7.60 -1.97
CA PHE A 6 -1.42 -6.32 -1.34
C PHE A 6 -2.28 -6.16 -0.10
N ILE A 7 -1.67 -5.92 1.06
CA ILE A 7 -2.43 -5.65 2.30
C ILE A 7 -2.75 -4.17 2.49
N LEU A 8 -2.55 -3.37 1.45
CA LEU A 8 -2.87 -1.94 1.46
C LEU A 8 -4.33 -1.67 1.84
N GLN A 9 -5.28 -2.50 1.39
CA GLN A 9 -6.69 -2.35 1.77
C GLN A 9 -6.88 -2.42 3.28
N LYS A 10 -6.19 -3.33 3.96
CA LYS A 10 -6.24 -3.47 5.43
C LYS A 10 -5.79 -2.20 6.14
N TYR A 11 -4.71 -1.57 5.66
CA TYR A 11 -4.20 -0.33 6.25
C TYR A 11 -5.15 0.85 6.00
N LEU A 12 -5.76 0.90 4.81
CA LEU A 12 -6.80 1.88 4.52
C LEU A 12 -7.99 1.71 5.46
N ASP A 13 -8.47 0.48 5.66
CA ASP A 13 -9.60 0.21 6.55
C ASP A 13 -9.27 0.58 8.01
N GLN A 14 -8.04 0.32 8.48
CA GLN A 14 -7.57 0.70 9.83
C GLN A 14 -7.57 2.21 10.06
N LEU A 15 -7.24 2.99 9.03
CA LEU A 15 -7.23 4.46 9.08
C LEU A 15 -8.59 5.07 8.70
N ASN A 16 -9.59 4.24 8.35
CA ASN A 16 -10.85 4.68 7.74
C ASN A 16 -10.63 5.55 6.48
N TRP A 17 -9.66 5.16 5.67
CA TRP A 17 -9.28 5.84 4.44
C TRP A 17 -9.83 5.16 3.20
N ASN A 18 -9.96 5.95 2.14
CA ASN A 18 -10.18 5.43 0.79
C ASN A 18 -8.97 5.76 -0.11
N GLN A 19 -8.98 5.27 -1.34
CA GLN A 19 -7.86 5.46 -2.29
C GLN A 19 -7.56 6.94 -2.58
N SER A 20 -8.59 7.80 -2.57
CA SER A 20 -8.43 9.24 -2.80
C SER A 20 -7.73 9.93 -1.63
N VAL A 21 -7.99 9.50 -0.40
CA VAL A 21 -7.27 10.00 0.79
C VAL A 21 -5.81 9.59 0.69
N LEU A 22 -5.51 8.30 0.48
CA LEU A 22 -4.12 7.85 0.35
C LEU A 22 -3.39 8.58 -0.78
N SER A 23 -4.05 8.83 -1.92
CA SER A 23 -3.46 9.57 -3.03
C SER A 23 -3.06 10.99 -2.65
N ARG A 24 -3.87 11.66 -1.83
CA ARG A 24 -3.56 13.00 -1.31
C ARG A 24 -2.40 12.96 -0.33
N GLU A 25 -2.41 12.00 0.60
CA GLU A 25 -1.41 11.89 1.67
C GLU A 25 -0.05 11.44 1.14
N SER A 26 -0.03 10.51 0.17
CA SER A 26 1.22 9.96 -0.37
C SER A 26 1.68 10.62 -1.67
N GLY A 27 0.88 11.51 -2.26
CA GLY A 27 1.12 12.08 -3.59
C GLY A 27 1.08 11.07 -4.75
N VAL A 28 0.70 9.82 -4.48
CA VAL A 28 0.66 8.76 -5.50
C VAL A 28 -0.68 8.81 -6.24
N PRO A 29 -0.72 8.75 -7.57
CA PRO A 29 -1.99 8.78 -8.30
C PRO A 29 -2.94 7.64 -7.90
N THR A 30 -4.23 7.94 -7.76
CA THR A 30 -5.27 6.93 -7.46
C THR A 30 -5.27 5.75 -8.45
N THR A 31 -4.93 5.98 -9.72
CA THR A 31 -4.82 4.92 -10.74
C THR A 31 -3.67 3.94 -10.47
N VAL A 32 -2.59 4.40 -9.82
CA VAL A 32 -1.49 3.55 -9.37
C VAL A 32 -1.92 2.77 -8.14
N ILE A 33 -2.52 3.43 -7.15
CA ILE A 33 -3.04 2.79 -5.93
C ILE A 33 -4.04 1.67 -6.28
N SER A 34 -4.97 1.94 -7.20
CA SER A 34 -5.94 0.95 -7.68
C SER A 34 -5.27 -0.27 -8.32
N ARG A 35 -4.18 -0.06 -9.08
CA ARG A 35 -3.39 -1.16 -9.67
C ARG A 35 -2.70 -1.99 -8.58
N TYR A 36 -2.18 -1.36 -7.54
CA TYR A 36 -1.52 -2.06 -6.44
C TYR A 36 -2.52 -2.91 -5.65
N LEU A 37 -3.70 -2.36 -5.32
CA LEU A 37 -4.78 -3.10 -4.66
C LEU A 37 -5.26 -4.32 -5.47
N LYS A 38 -5.21 -4.25 -6.80
CA LYS A 38 -5.57 -5.37 -7.69
C LYS A 38 -4.44 -6.40 -7.88
N GLY A 39 -3.27 -6.19 -7.27
CA GLY A 39 -2.11 -7.09 -7.39
C GLY A 39 -1.39 -6.97 -8.74
N SER A 40 -1.02 -5.74 -9.12
CA SER A 40 -0.15 -5.45 -10.27
C SER A 40 1.10 -6.34 -10.28
N ARG A 41 1.67 -6.65 -11.45
CA ARG A 41 2.97 -7.36 -11.52
C ARG A 41 4.17 -6.42 -11.47
N THR A 42 3.94 -5.14 -11.74
CA THR A 42 4.95 -4.09 -11.80
C THR A 42 4.64 -3.02 -10.77
N TYR A 43 5.71 -2.59 -10.10
CA TYR A 43 5.65 -1.62 -9.02
C TYR A 43 6.80 -0.63 -9.17
N THR A 44 6.50 0.65 -8.93
CA THR A 44 7.50 1.69 -8.83
C THR A 44 7.92 1.82 -7.37
N ILE A 45 9.21 1.64 -7.08
CA ILE A 45 9.76 1.68 -5.72
C ILE A 45 9.45 3.03 -5.04
N GLU A 46 9.59 4.14 -5.75
CA GLU A 46 9.28 5.48 -5.23
C GLU A 46 7.84 5.60 -4.72
N TYR A 47 6.87 5.02 -5.44
CA TYR A 47 5.48 5.01 -4.99
C TYR A 47 5.24 4.09 -3.80
N LEU A 48 5.97 2.98 -3.70
CA LEU A 48 5.90 2.10 -2.52
C LEU A 48 6.45 2.81 -1.27
N ILE A 49 7.56 3.53 -1.42
CA ILE A 49 8.15 4.35 -0.36
C ILE A 49 7.17 5.43 0.07
N ALA A 50 6.62 6.20 -0.88
CA ALA A 50 5.67 7.27 -0.57
C ALA A 50 4.41 6.76 0.16
N ILE A 51 3.86 5.62 -0.28
CA ILE A 51 2.72 4.98 0.39
C ILE A 51 3.11 4.51 1.80
N LYS A 52 4.28 3.88 1.97
CA LYS A 52 4.78 3.45 3.28
C LYS A 52 4.90 4.65 4.22
N GLU A 53 5.54 5.73 3.79
CA GLU A 53 5.75 6.93 4.60
C GLU A 53 4.43 7.58 5.00
N ALA A 54 3.47 7.71 4.07
CA ALA A 54 2.15 8.26 4.37
C ALA A 54 1.40 7.44 5.43
N LEU A 55 1.45 6.11 5.33
CA LEU A 55 0.85 5.22 6.33
C LEU A 55 1.56 5.33 7.68
N GLN A 56 2.89 5.43 7.71
CA GLN A 56 3.67 5.59 8.94
C GLN A 56 3.41 6.91 9.66
N GLN A 57 3.35 8.02 8.92
CA GLN A 57 3.04 9.33 9.47
C GLN A 57 1.64 9.39 10.09
N ASN A 58 0.73 8.52 9.66
CA ASN A 58 -0.65 8.45 10.13
C ASN A 58 -0.92 7.29 11.12
N GLY A 59 0.15 6.70 11.69
CA GLY A 59 0.05 5.77 12.83
C GLY A 59 0.14 4.28 12.49
N ILE A 60 0.38 3.90 11.23
CA ILE A 60 0.63 2.49 10.86
C ILE A 60 2.11 2.17 11.01
N THR A 61 2.46 1.20 11.85
CA THR A 61 3.86 0.75 11.95
C THR A 61 4.22 -0.17 10.78
N LEU A 62 5.08 0.32 9.87
CA LEU A 62 5.69 -0.46 8.78
C LEU A 62 7.21 -0.39 8.90
N HIS A 63 7.89 -1.53 8.98
CA HIS A 63 9.35 -1.57 9.06
C HIS A 63 9.99 -1.50 7.67
N SER A 64 9.33 -2.08 6.67
CA SER A 64 9.87 -2.28 5.33
C SER A 64 8.80 -2.10 4.23
N ILE A 65 9.19 -2.04 2.95
CA ILE A 65 8.21 -1.98 1.85
C ILE A 65 7.47 -3.32 1.70
N GLU A 66 8.10 -4.40 2.15
CA GLU A 66 7.61 -5.77 2.17
C GLU A 66 6.40 -5.92 3.08
N ASP A 67 6.27 -5.06 4.09
CA ASP A 67 5.07 -4.99 4.94
C ASP A 67 3.84 -4.47 4.19
N LEU A 68 3.96 -3.93 2.97
CA LEU A 68 2.80 -3.60 2.12
C LEU A 68 2.19 -4.85 1.44
N PHE A 69 2.86 -5.99 1.54
CA PHE A 69 2.49 -7.24 0.89
C PHE A 69 2.15 -8.31 1.94
N GLU A 70 1.25 -9.23 1.62
CA GLU A 70 1.09 -10.43 2.44
C GLU A 70 2.42 -11.19 2.49
N LYS A 71 2.88 -11.50 3.70
CA LYS A 71 3.89 -12.54 3.89
C LYS A 71 3.24 -13.84 3.45
N ASP A 72 3.81 -14.53 2.46
CA ASP A 72 3.39 -15.88 2.10
C ASP A 72 3.29 -16.70 3.40
N ARG A 73 2.08 -17.13 3.75
CA ARG A 73 1.89 -18.17 4.76
C ARG A 73 2.31 -19.49 4.11
N ASP A 74 3.54 -19.90 4.39
CA ASP A 74 3.94 -21.32 4.34
C ASP A 74 3.09 -22.14 5.30
#